data_AF-A0A6J5DLF3-F1
#
_entry.id   AF-A0A6J5DLF3-F1
#
_cell.length_a   1.000
_cell.length_b   1.000
_cell.length_c   1.000
_cell.angle_alpha   90.00
_cell.angle_beta   90.00
_cell.angle_gamma   90.00
#
_symmetry.space_group_name_H-M   'P 1'
#
loop_
_entity.id
_entity.type
_entity.pdbx_description
1 polymer ?
#
loop_
_entity_poly.entity_id
_entity_poly.type
_entity_poly.pdbx_seq_one_letter_code
_entity_poly.pdbx_strand_id
1 'polypeptide(L)'
;MKWVDQQDYFPFKVKPRIEGEYNLHHADGGPPTRHEFRAGNWAVDTASFVGWSGRLWQADKVEVVEAKRHCSRYRSGKSESKSRRVALSAVRVARFYGSQGKIGRTKAVRFYLIAHRIDPTALKDWDRAWQAANVLKLGPGRPLIEAQVDRFFGKRGEPVRAASPASA
;
A
#
# COMPACT_ATOMS: atom_id res chain seq x y z
N MET A 1 -10.27 10.99 6.70
CA MET A 1 -9.50 10.40 5.57
C MET A 1 -9.84 11.04 4.23
N LYS A 2 -8.89 11.74 3.60
CA LYS A 2 -9.04 12.21 2.21
C LYS A 2 -7.77 11.92 1.42
N TRP A 3 -7.95 11.42 0.21
CA TRP A 3 -6.90 11.42 -0.79
C TRP A 3 -6.71 12.86 -1.24
N VAL A 4 -5.54 13.43 -0.93
CA VAL A 4 -5.15 14.73 -1.45
C VAL A 4 -4.23 14.52 -2.64
N ASP A 5 -4.38 15.35 -3.64
CA ASP A 5 -3.46 15.35 -4.76
C ASP A 5 -2.11 15.86 -4.27
N GLN A 6 -1.05 15.24 -4.75
CA GLN A 6 0.30 15.75 -4.52
C GLN A 6 0.39 17.15 -5.15
N GLN A 7 0.88 18.13 -4.38
CA GLN A 7 0.99 19.52 -4.82
C GLN A 7 1.90 19.67 -6.05
N ASP A 8 3.04 18.99 -6.04
CA ASP A 8 3.98 18.99 -7.16
C ASP A 8 3.72 17.82 -8.13
N TYR A 9 4.04 18.03 -9.40
CA TYR A 9 3.99 17.00 -10.42
C TYR A 9 5.40 16.59 -10.90
N PHE A 10 5.50 15.35 -11.35
CA PHE A 10 6.69 14.79 -11.97
C PHE A 10 6.61 14.93 -13.50
N PRO A 11 7.72 15.24 -14.19
CA PRO A 11 7.74 15.20 -15.65
C PRO A 11 7.64 13.75 -16.15
N PHE A 12 7.12 13.53 -17.36
CA PHE A 12 6.92 12.18 -17.91
C PHE A 12 8.18 11.34 -18.11
N LYS A 13 9.38 11.97 -18.12
CA LYS A 13 10.66 11.25 -18.06
C LYS A 13 10.79 10.39 -16.80
N VAL A 14 10.06 10.71 -15.73
CA VAL A 14 9.92 9.90 -14.53
C VAL A 14 8.61 9.14 -14.63
N LYS A 15 8.62 7.84 -14.88
CA LYS A 15 7.38 7.04 -14.89
C LYS A 15 6.86 6.78 -13.46
N PRO A 16 5.54 6.71 -13.26
CA PRO A 16 4.97 6.22 -12.02
C PRO A 16 5.55 4.86 -11.66
N ARG A 17 5.82 4.64 -10.38
CA ARG A 17 6.39 3.38 -9.88
C ARG A 17 5.35 2.29 -9.67
N ILE A 18 4.07 2.66 -9.67
CA ILE A 18 2.93 1.83 -9.34
C ILE A 18 1.89 2.08 -10.43
N GLU A 19 1.10 1.07 -10.75
CA GLU A 19 -0.01 1.20 -11.69
C GLU A 19 -1.25 1.78 -10.97
N GLY A 20 -2.08 2.50 -11.71
CA GLY A 20 -3.32 3.09 -11.19
C GLY A 20 -3.60 4.47 -11.74
N GLU A 21 -4.50 5.18 -11.08
CA GLU A 21 -4.93 6.52 -11.49
C GLU A 21 -4.00 7.62 -10.97
N TYR A 22 -3.62 8.52 -11.88
CA TYR A 22 -2.82 9.71 -11.61
C TYR A 22 -3.49 10.93 -12.22
N ASN A 23 -3.18 12.11 -11.69
CA ASN A 23 -3.60 13.37 -12.31
C ASN A 23 -2.53 13.80 -13.30
N LEU A 24 -2.90 14.09 -14.54
CA LEU A 24 -2.02 14.61 -15.58
C LEU A 24 -2.26 16.10 -15.70
N HIS A 25 -1.17 16.87 -15.76
CA HIS A 25 -1.19 18.33 -15.75
C HIS A 25 -1.04 18.84 -17.17
N HIS A 26 -1.96 19.68 -17.61
CA HIS A 26 -1.95 20.20 -18.97
C HIS A 26 -0.87 21.27 -19.15
N ALA A 27 -0.30 21.34 -20.36
CA ALA A 27 0.73 22.33 -20.69
C ALA A 27 0.19 23.77 -20.70
N ASP A 28 -1.09 23.94 -20.96
CA ASP A 28 -1.80 25.22 -21.00
C ASP A 28 -2.22 25.73 -19.60
N GLY A 29 -1.87 25.00 -18.53
CA GLY A 29 -2.28 25.34 -17.16
C GLY A 29 -3.74 25.00 -16.84
N GLY A 30 -4.43 24.24 -17.70
CA GLY A 30 -5.76 23.72 -17.46
C GLY A 30 -5.83 22.78 -16.23
N PRO A 31 -7.05 22.53 -15.71
CA PRO A 31 -7.24 21.70 -14.53
C PRO A 31 -6.72 20.27 -14.78
N PRO A 32 -6.05 19.63 -13.79
CA PRO A 32 -5.53 18.28 -13.99
C PRO A 32 -6.64 17.27 -14.30
N THR A 33 -6.38 16.37 -15.23
CA THR A 33 -7.32 15.30 -15.64
C THR A 33 -6.80 13.93 -15.21
N ARG A 34 -7.71 13.02 -14.88
CA ARG A 34 -7.33 11.74 -14.26
C ARG A 34 -7.18 10.66 -15.32
N HIS A 35 -6.03 9.99 -15.33
CA HIS A 35 -5.74 8.92 -16.27
C HIS A 35 -5.02 7.75 -15.61
N GLU A 36 -5.21 6.56 -16.20
CA GLU A 36 -4.62 5.32 -15.71
C GLU A 36 -3.21 5.11 -16.28
N PHE A 37 -2.30 4.63 -15.45
CA PHE A 37 -0.99 4.11 -15.83
C PHE A 37 -0.98 2.60 -15.59
N ARG A 38 -0.79 1.80 -16.63
CA ARG A 38 -0.83 0.33 -16.58
C ARG A 38 0.15 -0.30 -17.57
N ALA A 39 0.70 -1.45 -17.23
CA ALA A 39 1.68 -2.18 -18.03
C ALA A 39 2.86 -1.29 -18.50
N GLY A 40 3.28 -0.34 -17.66
CA GLY A 40 4.37 0.59 -17.95
C GLY A 40 4.04 1.74 -18.91
N ASN A 41 2.77 1.89 -19.31
CA ASN A 41 2.30 2.89 -20.26
C ASN A 41 1.09 3.68 -19.73
N TRP A 42 0.92 4.90 -20.22
CA TRP A 42 -0.27 5.70 -19.98
C TRP A 42 -1.41 5.22 -20.86
N ALA A 43 -2.63 5.21 -20.33
CA ALA A 43 -3.83 4.86 -21.09
C ALA A 43 -4.24 5.93 -22.12
N VAL A 44 -3.56 7.07 -22.14
CA VAL A 44 -3.79 8.20 -23.05
C VAL A 44 -2.48 8.71 -23.64
N ASP A 45 -2.60 9.42 -24.76
CA ASP A 45 -1.49 10.20 -25.31
C ASP A 45 -1.10 11.32 -24.33
N THR A 46 0.19 11.40 -24.01
CA THR A 46 0.73 12.36 -23.04
C THR A 46 1.22 13.66 -23.66
N ALA A 47 1.14 13.85 -24.99
CA ALA A 47 1.71 15.00 -25.70
C ALA A 47 1.18 16.36 -25.23
N SER A 48 -0.10 16.44 -24.81
CA SER A 48 -0.74 17.66 -24.32
C SER A 48 -0.45 17.97 -22.84
N PHE A 49 0.38 17.17 -22.18
CA PHE A 49 0.61 17.23 -20.74
C PHE A 49 2.08 17.52 -20.41
N VAL A 50 2.32 18.25 -19.31
CA VAL A 50 3.67 18.57 -18.81
C VAL A 50 4.18 17.59 -17.76
N GLY A 51 3.27 16.87 -17.11
CA GLY A 51 3.65 15.89 -16.11
C GLY A 51 2.45 15.23 -15.43
N TRP A 52 2.75 14.46 -14.39
CA TRP A 52 1.76 13.72 -13.62
C TRP A 52 2.00 13.88 -12.12
N SER A 53 0.94 13.88 -11.33
CA SER A 53 1.02 13.83 -9.87
C SER A 53 0.21 12.65 -9.34
N GLY A 54 0.74 12.02 -8.29
CA GLY A 54 0.03 10.97 -7.57
C GLY A 54 -0.99 11.54 -6.59
N ARG A 55 -1.79 10.66 -6.00
CA ARG A 55 -2.59 10.97 -4.82
C ARG A 55 -1.83 10.52 -3.59
N LEU A 56 -1.69 11.44 -2.63
CA LEU A 56 -1.15 11.15 -1.32
C LEU A 56 -2.31 10.84 -0.37
N TRP A 57 -2.13 9.78 0.40
CA TRP A 57 -3.04 9.49 1.49
C TRP A 57 -2.73 10.44 2.64
N GLN A 58 -3.56 11.45 2.86
CA GLN A 58 -3.45 12.29 4.05
C GLN A 58 -4.15 11.57 5.20
N ALA A 59 -3.35 10.92 6.05
CA ALA A 59 -3.81 10.42 7.34
C ALA A 59 -3.35 11.36 8.44
N ASP A 60 -4.27 11.74 9.30
CA ASP A 60 -3.97 12.39 10.56
C ASP A 60 -3.17 11.42 11.46
N LYS A 61 -2.17 11.94 12.20
CA LYS A 61 -1.39 11.15 13.17
C LYS A 61 -2.29 10.42 14.18
N VAL A 62 -3.40 11.02 14.62
CA VAL A 62 -4.37 10.43 15.53
C VAL A 62 -5.06 9.22 14.89
N GLU A 63 -5.57 9.37 13.66
CA GLU A 63 -6.16 8.25 12.89
C GLU A 63 -5.17 7.08 12.71
N VAL A 64 -3.87 7.38 12.54
CA VAL A 64 -2.80 6.37 12.42
C VAL A 64 -2.53 5.67 13.75
N VAL A 65 -2.52 6.41 14.86
CA VAL A 65 -2.35 5.85 16.20
C VAL A 65 -3.52 4.92 16.54
N GLU A 66 -4.74 5.31 16.22
CA GLU A 66 -5.92 4.47 16.42
C GLU A 66 -5.85 3.18 15.59
N ALA A 67 -5.49 3.28 14.31
CA ALA A 67 -5.32 2.12 13.43
C ALA A 67 -4.24 1.14 13.94
N LYS A 68 -3.14 1.67 14.52
CA LYS A 68 -2.14 0.83 15.20
C LYS A 68 -2.70 0.12 16.42
N ARG A 69 -3.52 0.80 17.24
CA ARG A 69 -4.19 0.19 18.40
C ARG A 69 -5.10 -0.94 17.97
N HIS A 70 -5.84 -0.78 16.86
CA HIS A 70 -6.65 -1.85 16.28
C HIS A 70 -5.82 -3.07 15.89
N CYS A 71 -4.70 -2.89 15.20
CA CYS A 71 -3.79 -3.98 14.86
C CYS A 71 -3.23 -4.66 16.10
N SER A 72 -2.86 -3.90 17.13
CA SER A 72 -2.32 -4.44 18.39
C SER A 72 -3.34 -5.32 19.12
N ARG A 73 -4.61 -4.91 19.12
CA ARG A 73 -5.75 -5.60 19.77
C ARG A 73 -6.29 -6.79 18.97
N TYR A 74 -5.70 -7.13 17.83
CA TYR A 74 -6.07 -8.31 17.07
C TYR A 74 -5.91 -9.60 17.90
N ARG A 75 -6.84 -10.54 17.73
CA ARG A 75 -6.89 -11.86 18.39
C ARG A 75 -7.44 -12.88 17.39
N SER A 76 -6.89 -14.11 17.36
CA SER A 76 -7.47 -15.21 16.58
C SER A 76 -8.91 -15.50 17.02
N GLY A 77 -9.72 -16.02 16.10
CA GLY A 77 -11.11 -16.42 16.37
C GLY A 77 -12.11 -15.26 16.52
N LYS A 78 -11.76 -14.05 16.09
CA LYS A 78 -12.73 -12.94 16.01
C LYS A 78 -13.54 -13.04 14.72
N SER A 79 -14.77 -12.50 14.77
CA SER A 79 -15.67 -12.45 13.61
C SER A 79 -14.96 -11.86 12.39
N GLU A 80 -15.34 -12.32 11.20
CA GLU A 80 -14.82 -11.85 9.91
C GLU A 80 -14.83 -10.31 9.81
N SER A 81 -15.89 -9.68 10.32
CA SER A 81 -16.02 -8.22 10.39
C SER A 81 -14.89 -7.53 11.15
N LYS A 82 -14.35 -8.17 12.20
CA LYS A 82 -13.23 -7.63 12.99
C LYS A 82 -11.89 -7.85 12.29
N SER A 83 -11.70 -9.00 11.67
CA SER A 83 -10.54 -9.30 10.81
C SER A 83 -10.43 -8.30 9.67
N ARG A 84 -11.55 -8.04 8.97
CA ARG A 84 -11.65 -7.00 7.93
C ARG A 84 -11.24 -5.61 8.45
N ARG A 85 -11.70 -5.20 9.63
CA ARG A 85 -11.30 -3.90 10.24
C ARG A 85 -9.80 -3.82 10.53
N VAL A 86 -9.18 -4.93 10.97
CA VAL A 86 -7.74 -5.00 11.20
C VAL A 86 -6.97 -4.89 9.89
N ALA A 87 -7.40 -5.59 8.84
CA ALA A 87 -6.80 -5.48 7.51
C ALA A 87 -6.86 -4.03 6.98
N LEU A 88 -8.04 -3.39 7.04
CA LEU A 88 -8.21 -1.99 6.65
C LEU A 88 -7.32 -1.03 7.47
N SER A 89 -7.20 -1.28 8.78
CA SER A 89 -6.33 -0.49 9.67
C SER A 89 -4.86 -0.67 9.32
N ALA A 90 -4.44 -1.90 9.01
CA ALA A 90 -3.07 -2.21 8.63
C ALA A 90 -2.71 -1.52 7.29
N VAL A 91 -3.59 -1.59 6.29
CA VAL A 91 -3.44 -0.84 5.04
C VAL A 91 -3.32 0.66 5.29
N ARG A 92 -4.14 1.23 6.18
CA ARG A 92 -4.08 2.65 6.53
C ARG A 92 -2.71 3.04 7.10
N VAL A 93 -2.21 2.27 8.07
CA VAL A 93 -0.88 2.50 8.67
C VAL A 93 0.22 2.33 7.64
N ALA A 94 0.06 1.37 6.73
CA ALA A 94 1.04 1.10 5.70
C ALA A 94 1.21 2.27 4.73
N ARG A 95 0.10 2.85 4.25
CA ARG A 95 0.12 4.03 3.37
C ARG A 95 0.72 5.25 4.03
N PHE A 96 0.38 5.50 5.30
CA PHE A 96 0.99 6.59 6.07
C PHE A 96 2.52 6.48 6.11
N TYR A 97 3.05 5.28 6.32
CA TYR A 97 4.50 5.10 6.33
C TYR A 97 5.12 5.03 4.93
N GLY A 98 4.37 4.61 3.91
CA GLY A 98 4.84 4.58 2.53
C GLY A 98 5.26 5.96 2.01
N SER A 99 4.63 7.03 2.50
CA SER A 99 4.97 8.42 2.16
C SER A 99 6.13 9.01 2.98
N GLN A 100 6.64 8.31 4.00
CA GLN A 100 7.62 8.84 4.98
C GLN A 100 9.09 8.44 4.68
N GLY A 101 9.46 8.24 3.41
CA GLY A 101 10.85 7.91 3.01
C GLY A 101 11.30 6.48 3.36
N LYS A 102 12.62 6.22 3.41
CA LYS A 102 13.19 4.85 3.47
C LYS A 102 12.81 4.07 4.73
N ILE A 103 12.91 4.69 5.91
CA ILE A 103 12.52 4.08 7.19
C ILE A 103 11.00 3.83 7.24
N GLY A 104 10.22 4.72 6.62
CA GLY A 104 8.79 4.56 6.42
C GLY A 104 8.46 3.33 5.57
N ARG A 105 9.15 3.10 4.44
CA ARG A 105 8.88 1.95 3.55
C ARG A 105 8.96 0.59 4.25
N THR A 106 9.94 0.36 5.11
CA THR A 106 10.06 -0.89 5.88
C THR A 106 8.83 -1.11 6.78
N LYS A 107 8.40 -0.07 7.48
CA LYS A 107 7.19 -0.11 8.31
C LYS A 107 5.94 -0.31 7.47
N ALA A 108 5.86 0.36 6.31
CA ALA A 108 4.77 0.23 5.37
C ALA A 108 4.59 -1.22 4.93
N VAL A 109 5.67 -1.86 4.48
CA VAL A 109 5.61 -3.25 4.02
C VAL A 109 5.18 -4.21 5.14
N ARG A 110 5.68 -4.03 6.36
CA ARG A 110 5.23 -4.84 7.51
C ARG A 110 3.71 -4.80 7.67
N PHE A 111 3.11 -3.62 7.64
CA PHE A 111 1.66 -3.47 7.81
C PHE A 111 0.87 -3.96 6.60
N TYR A 112 1.38 -3.81 5.38
CA TYR A 112 0.77 -4.48 4.22
C TYR A 112 0.77 -6.00 4.40
N LEU A 113 1.90 -6.61 4.74
CA LEU A 113 1.97 -8.07 4.96
C LEU A 113 1.02 -8.55 6.07
N ILE A 114 0.74 -7.72 7.08
CA ILE A 114 -0.33 -7.98 8.07
C ILE A 114 -1.71 -7.96 7.43
N ALA A 115 -2.01 -6.96 6.58
CA ALA A 115 -3.29 -6.88 5.88
C ALA A 115 -3.55 -8.10 4.98
N HIS A 116 -2.56 -8.50 4.18
CA HIS A 116 -2.68 -9.60 3.21
C HIS A 116 -2.82 -10.99 3.83
N ARG A 117 -2.52 -11.15 5.11
CA ARG A 117 -2.66 -12.41 5.84
C ARG A 117 -3.95 -12.53 6.64
N ILE A 118 -4.77 -11.48 6.68
CA ILE A 118 -6.03 -11.47 7.43
C ILE A 118 -7.26 -11.53 6.51
N ASP A 119 -7.14 -11.21 5.23
CA ASP A 119 -8.15 -11.49 4.21
C ASP A 119 -7.56 -11.18 2.82
N PRO A 120 -7.06 -12.17 2.08
CA PRO A 120 -6.51 -11.95 0.75
C PRO A 120 -7.60 -11.60 -0.29
N THR A 121 -8.89 -11.80 0.01
CA THR A 121 -10.00 -11.58 -0.92
C THR A 121 -10.57 -10.16 -0.87
N ALA A 122 -10.39 -9.44 0.25
CA ALA A 122 -10.83 -8.06 0.40
C ALA A 122 -9.85 -7.00 -0.19
N LEU A 123 -8.78 -7.44 -0.85
CA LEU A 123 -7.78 -6.55 -1.42
C LEU A 123 -8.27 -5.95 -2.72
N LYS A 124 -8.37 -4.63 -2.75
CA LYS A 124 -8.53 -3.90 -4.00
C LYS A 124 -7.26 -4.06 -4.86
N ASP A 125 -7.41 -4.08 -6.18
CA ASP A 125 -6.31 -4.47 -7.09
C ASP A 125 -5.06 -3.59 -6.98
N TRP A 126 -5.24 -2.31 -6.68
CA TRP A 126 -4.14 -1.37 -6.45
C TRP A 126 -3.32 -1.65 -5.19
N ASP A 127 -3.91 -2.23 -4.14
CA ASP A 127 -3.17 -2.67 -2.95
C ASP A 127 -2.30 -3.90 -3.27
N ARG A 128 -2.77 -4.79 -4.15
CA ARG A 128 -2.01 -5.95 -4.63
C ARG A 128 -0.83 -5.50 -5.49
N ALA A 129 -1.05 -4.56 -6.40
CA ALA A 129 -0.01 -3.99 -7.25
C ALA A 129 1.06 -3.24 -6.42
N TRP A 130 0.64 -2.46 -5.41
CA TRP A 130 1.57 -1.81 -4.48
C TRP A 130 2.44 -2.84 -3.75
N GLN A 131 1.84 -3.92 -3.25
CA GLN A 131 2.55 -4.99 -2.54
C GLN A 131 3.59 -5.63 -3.46
N ALA A 132 3.21 -6.05 -4.66
CA ALA A 132 4.12 -6.65 -5.64
C ALA A 132 5.31 -5.72 -5.95
N ALA A 133 5.04 -4.43 -6.17
CA ALA A 133 6.06 -3.45 -6.54
C ALA A 133 7.01 -3.04 -5.41
N ASN A 134 6.63 -3.20 -4.14
CA ASN A 134 7.40 -2.73 -2.98
C ASN A 134 8.00 -3.85 -2.12
N VAL A 135 7.36 -5.02 -2.04
CA VAL A 135 7.86 -6.17 -1.28
C VAL A 135 9.14 -6.74 -1.90
N LEU A 136 9.21 -6.82 -3.23
CA LEU A 136 10.40 -7.30 -3.94
C LEU A 136 11.63 -6.40 -3.73
N LYS A 137 11.41 -5.08 -3.58
CA LYS A 137 12.47 -4.07 -3.42
C LYS A 137 13.14 -4.07 -2.05
N LEU A 138 12.62 -4.86 -1.09
CA LEU A 138 13.24 -5.01 0.22
C LEU A 138 14.47 -5.93 0.19
N GLY A 139 14.62 -6.74 -0.86
CA GLY A 139 15.76 -7.64 -1.05
C GLY A 139 16.11 -8.40 0.25
N PRO A 140 17.34 -8.26 0.78
CA PRO A 140 17.78 -8.95 2.00
C PRO A 140 16.97 -8.65 3.27
N GLY A 141 16.25 -7.52 3.34
CA GLY A 141 15.46 -7.13 4.51
C GLY A 141 14.12 -7.83 4.63
N ARG A 142 13.67 -8.52 3.57
CA ARG A 142 12.34 -9.15 3.51
C ARG A 142 12.16 -10.28 4.54
N PRO A 143 13.08 -11.26 4.69
CA PRO A 143 12.92 -12.35 5.66
C PRO A 143 12.71 -11.84 7.10
N LEU A 144 13.43 -10.79 7.49
CA LEU A 144 13.28 -10.18 8.82
C LEU A 144 11.86 -9.62 9.04
N ILE A 145 11.31 -8.96 8.03
CA ILE A 145 9.95 -8.39 8.11
C ILE A 145 8.92 -9.51 8.12
N GLU A 146 9.09 -10.54 7.28
CA GLU A 146 8.19 -11.71 7.29
C GLU A 146 8.21 -12.41 8.65
N ALA A 147 9.38 -12.64 9.25
CA ALA A 147 9.50 -13.22 10.59
C ALA A 147 8.84 -12.35 11.68
N GLN A 148 8.88 -11.02 11.56
CA GLN A 148 8.16 -10.13 12.47
C GLN A 148 6.64 -10.22 12.31
N VAL A 149 6.15 -10.44 11.08
CA VAL A 149 4.72 -10.64 10.76
C VAL A 149 4.28 -12.02 11.24
N ASP A 150 5.09 -13.06 11.02
CA ASP A 150 4.90 -14.40 11.55
C ASP A 150 4.77 -14.37 13.07
N ARG A 151 5.70 -13.71 13.76
CA ARG A 151 5.65 -13.51 15.21
C ARG A 151 4.41 -12.72 15.66
N PHE A 152 3.93 -11.76 14.84
CA PHE A 152 2.71 -11.02 15.14
C PHE A 152 1.48 -11.95 15.18
N PHE A 153 1.38 -12.87 14.21
CA PHE A 153 0.27 -13.84 14.10
C PHE A 153 0.41 -15.02 15.06
N GLY A 154 1.61 -15.58 15.21
CA GLY A 154 1.89 -16.68 16.15
C GLY A 154 1.61 -16.31 17.60
N LYS A 155 1.97 -15.09 18.05
CA LYS A 155 1.60 -14.58 19.39
C LYS A 155 0.08 -14.45 19.60
N ARG A 156 -0.70 -14.48 18.53
CA ARG A 156 -2.14 -14.27 18.53
C ARG A 156 -2.92 -15.52 18.18
N GLY A 157 -2.25 -16.67 18.02
CA GLY A 157 -2.87 -17.98 17.81
C GLY A 157 -3.37 -18.22 16.38
N GLU A 158 -2.88 -17.47 15.39
CA GLU A 158 -3.15 -17.78 13.99
C GLU A 158 -2.10 -18.74 13.41
N PRO A 159 -2.48 -19.61 12.46
CA PRO A 159 -1.52 -20.40 11.71
C PRO A 159 -0.58 -19.46 10.95
N VAL A 160 0.72 -19.60 11.23
CA VAL A 160 1.78 -18.82 10.61
C VAL A 160 2.00 -19.35 9.19
N ARG A 161 1.10 -18.95 8.27
CA ARG A 161 0.93 -19.54 6.93
C ARG A 161 0.56 -21.03 7.02
N ALA A 162 -0.33 -21.50 6.15
CA ALA A 162 -0.22 -22.90 5.77
C ALA A 162 1.17 -23.02 5.14
N ALA A 163 2.03 -23.90 5.66
CA ALA A 163 3.24 -24.26 4.93
C ALA A 163 2.79 -24.58 3.50
N SER A 164 3.25 -23.81 2.51
CA SER A 164 3.06 -24.24 1.13
C SER A 164 3.61 -25.67 1.07
N PRO A 165 2.85 -26.64 0.56
CA PRO A 165 3.42 -27.97 0.35
C PRO A 165 4.68 -27.74 -0.48
N ALA A 166 5.81 -28.22 0.03
CA ALA A 166 7.03 -28.27 -0.74
C ALA A 166 6.65 -28.93 -2.07
N SER A 167 6.80 -28.20 -3.17
CA SER A 167 6.61 -28.77 -4.50
C SER A 167 7.49 -30.01 -4.58
N ALA A 168 6.83 -31.17 -4.67
CA ALA A 168 7.46 -32.45 -4.99
C ALA A 168 7.85 -32.46 -6.47
#